data_AF-A0A4Y1QZI3-F1
#
_entry.id   AF-A0A4Y1QZI3-F1
#
_cell.length_a   1.000
_cell.length_b   1.000
_cell.length_c   1.000
_cell.angle_alpha   90.00
_cell.angle_beta   90.00
_cell.angle_gamma   90.00
#
_symmetry.space_group_name_H-M   'P 1'
#
loop_
_entity.id
_entity.type
_entity.pdbx_description
1 polymer ?
#
loop_
_entity_poly.entity_id
_entity_poly.type
_entity_poly.pdbx_seq_one_letter_code
_entity_poly.pdbx_strand_id
1 'polypeptide(L)'
;MVLQEFSFMTKRTKKAGIVGKYGTRYGASLRKQIKKMEVSQHSKYFCEFCGKYAVKRKAVGIWGCKDCGKVKAGGAYTLNTASAVTVRSTIRRLREQTENYRAIAKFSFLVGDIAFYD
;
A
#
# COMPACT_ATOMS: atom_id res chain seq x y z
N MET A 1 33.43 26.44 -15.27
CA MET A 1 33.27 24.98 -15.05
C MET A 1 32.87 24.76 -13.60
N VAL A 2 31.56 24.64 -13.35
CA VAL A 2 31.03 24.42 -11.99
C VAL A 2 31.34 22.98 -11.61
N LEU A 3 32.26 22.82 -10.66
CA LEU A 3 32.58 21.52 -10.07
C LEU A 3 31.35 21.04 -9.29
N GLN A 4 30.71 20.01 -9.80
CA GLN A 4 29.62 19.32 -9.14
C GLN A 4 30.20 18.52 -7.97
N GLU A 5 30.08 19.06 -6.76
CA GLU A 5 30.38 18.35 -5.51
C GLU A 5 29.40 17.17 -5.33
N PHE A 6 29.76 16.02 -5.89
CA PHE A 6 29.13 14.75 -5.55
C PHE A 6 29.55 14.36 -4.13
N SER A 7 28.65 14.51 -3.17
CA SER A 7 28.77 14.00 -1.80
C SER A 7 29.14 12.50 -1.76
N PHE A 8 30.44 12.20 -1.62
CA PHE A 8 30.97 10.83 -1.61
C PHE A 8 31.61 10.47 -0.26
N MET A 9 30.88 10.65 0.85
CA MET A 9 31.24 10.17 2.20
C MET A 9 29.92 9.77 2.89
N THR A 10 29.61 8.56 3.33
CA THR A 10 30.37 7.33 3.64
C THR A 10 29.45 6.12 3.40
N LYS A 11 29.38 5.61 2.16
CA LYS A 11 28.60 4.39 1.87
C LYS A 11 29.32 3.17 2.47
N ARG A 12 28.90 2.72 3.67
CA ARG A 12 29.51 1.59 4.40
C ARG A 12 29.61 0.27 3.61
N THR A 13 28.75 0.04 2.61
CA THR A 13 28.75 -1.22 1.87
C THR A 13 28.56 -0.99 0.36
N LYS A 14 29.29 -1.74 -0.48
CA LYS A 14 29.12 -1.65 -1.95
C LYS A 14 27.75 -2.19 -2.39
N LYS A 15 27.39 -3.41 -1.96
CA LYS A 15 26.20 -4.16 -2.42
C LYS A 15 25.27 -4.66 -1.30
N ALA A 16 25.80 -4.96 -0.12
CA ALA A 16 25.05 -5.65 0.94
C ALA A 16 23.91 -4.79 1.52
N GLY A 17 24.16 -3.57 1.96
CA GLY A 17 23.14 -2.74 2.65
C GLY A 17 22.70 -3.37 3.98
N ILE A 18 21.40 -3.34 4.28
CA ILE A 18 20.81 -3.83 5.55
C ILE A 18 21.11 -5.32 5.84
N VAL A 19 21.27 -6.14 4.80
CA VAL A 19 21.59 -7.57 4.93
C VAL A 19 23.06 -7.85 5.24
N GLY A 20 23.88 -6.80 5.44
CA GLY A 20 25.25 -6.93 5.94
C GLY A 20 25.32 -7.62 7.31
N LYS A 21 24.25 -7.54 8.11
CA LYS A 21 24.14 -8.21 9.43
C LYS A 21 24.30 -9.74 9.37
N TYR A 22 24.01 -10.37 8.24
CA TYR A 22 24.13 -11.82 8.08
C TYR A 22 25.57 -12.27 7.79
N GLY A 23 26.51 -11.35 7.53
CA GLY A 23 27.89 -11.67 7.19
C GLY A 23 27.99 -12.45 5.87
N THR A 24 28.86 -13.46 5.82
CA THR A 24 29.08 -14.34 4.66
C THR A 24 28.08 -15.51 4.57
N ARG A 25 27.24 -15.70 5.59
CA ARG A 25 26.35 -16.86 5.74
C ARG A 25 25.17 -16.87 4.75
N TYR A 26 24.58 -18.04 4.54
CA TYR A 26 23.35 -18.34 3.77
C TYR A 26 23.43 -18.15 2.24
N GLY A 27 24.48 -17.53 1.70
CA GLY A 27 24.65 -17.34 0.26
C GLY A 27 23.98 -16.07 -0.29
N ALA A 28 24.27 -15.73 -1.55
CA ALA A 28 23.88 -14.44 -2.14
C ALA A 28 22.39 -14.36 -2.54
N SER A 29 21.80 -15.46 -3.01
CA SER A 29 20.42 -15.48 -3.50
C SER A 29 19.41 -15.17 -2.38
N LEU A 30 19.48 -15.92 -1.28
CA LEU A 30 18.63 -15.73 -0.10
C LEU A 30 18.76 -14.32 0.48
N ARG A 31 19.99 -13.80 0.57
CA ARG A 31 20.23 -12.43 1.06
C ARG A 31 19.64 -11.35 0.15
N LYS A 32 19.59 -11.55 -1.17
CA LYS A 32 18.94 -10.60 -2.09
C LYS A 32 17.42 -10.57 -1.88
N GLN A 33 16.79 -11.73 -1.70
CA GLN A 33 15.35 -11.82 -1.42
C GLN A 33 14.98 -11.13 -0.10
N ILE A 34 15.71 -11.46 0.99
CA ILE A 34 15.50 -10.85 2.30
C ILE A 34 15.75 -9.35 2.25
N LYS A 35 16.78 -8.88 1.53
CA LYS A 35 17.05 -7.44 1.39
C LYS A 35 15.84 -6.68 0.85
N LYS A 36 15.15 -7.21 -0.16
CA LYS A 36 13.96 -6.57 -0.73
C LYS A 36 12.84 -6.43 0.31
N MET A 37 12.58 -7.50 1.08
CA MET A 37 11.54 -7.52 2.11
C MET A 37 11.93 -6.67 3.34
N GLU A 38 13.21 -6.68 3.73
CA GLU A 38 13.70 -5.90 4.88
C GLU A 38 13.72 -4.40 4.61
N VAL A 39 14.01 -3.99 3.38
CA VAL A 39 13.96 -2.57 3.00
C VAL A 39 12.50 -2.09 2.99
N SER A 40 11.58 -2.88 2.43
CA SER A 40 10.17 -2.49 2.39
C SER A 40 9.52 -2.45 3.77
N GLN A 41 9.84 -3.38 4.68
CA GLN A 41 9.22 -3.37 6.01
C GLN A 41 9.70 -2.23 6.91
N HIS A 42 10.95 -1.76 6.73
CA HIS A 42 11.54 -0.68 7.53
C HIS A 42 11.36 0.71 6.92
N SER A 43 10.81 0.81 5.71
CA SER A 43 10.50 2.10 5.10
C SER A 43 9.34 2.78 5.82
N LYS A 44 9.30 4.11 5.71
CA LYS A 44 8.15 4.91 6.17
C LYS A 44 7.15 5.02 5.03
N TYR A 45 5.88 4.78 5.32
CA TYR A 45 4.80 4.90 4.35
C TYR A 45 3.98 6.18 4.59
N PHE A 46 3.31 6.61 3.52
CA PHE A 46 2.35 7.71 3.55
C PHE A 46 1.10 7.32 4.37
N CYS A 47 0.68 8.22 5.25
CA CYS A 47 -0.54 8.07 6.02
C CYS A 47 -1.71 8.74 5.30
N GLU A 48 -2.75 7.97 4.95
CA GLU A 48 -3.99 8.49 4.35
C GLU A 48 -4.77 9.43 5.29
N PHE A 49 -4.55 9.34 6.61
CA PHE A 49 -5.29 10.14 7.60
C PHE A 49 -4.67 11.51 7.88
N CYS A 50 -3.33 11.60 7.93
CA CYS A 50 -2.63 12.84 8.30
C CYS A 50 -1.75 13.42 7.19
N GLY A 51 -1.64 12.76 6.04
CA GLY A 51 -0.84 13.22 4.90
C GLY A 51 0.68 13.15 5.10
N LYS A 52 1.17 12.59 6.21
CA LYS A 52 2.61 12.52 6.53
C LYS A 52 3.20 11.13 6.29
N TYR A 53 4.49 11.07 5.94
CA TYR A 53 5.26 9.82 5.85
C TYR A 53 5.74 9.35 7.23
N ALA A 54 4.79 8.93 8.07
CA ALA A 54 5.04 8.55 9.45
C ALA A 54 4.54 7.14 9.81
N VAL A 55 3.98 6.39 8.84
CA VAL A 55 3.50 5.03 9.05
C VAL A 55 4.68 4.06 9.10
N LYS A 56 4.75 3.28 10.17
CA LYS A 56 5.74 2.22 10.38
C LYS A 56 5.06 0.92 10.78
N ARG A 57 5.71 -0.20 10.49
CA ARG A 57 5.26 -1.53 10.91
C ARG A 57 5.39 -1.69 12.42
N LYS A 58 4.32 -2.12 13.09
CA LYS A 58 4.33 -2.49 14.52
C LYS A 58 4.47 -4.01 14.67
N ALA A 59 3.66 -4.76 13.94
CA ALA A 59 3.69 -6.22 13.91
C ALA A 59 3.42 -6.72 12.47
N VAL A 60 3.47 -8.03 12.25
CA VAL A 60 3.09 -8.63 10.97
C VAL A 60 1.65 -8.21 10.63
N GLY A 61 1.45 -7.57 9.48
CA GLY A 61 0.12 -7.11 9.04
C GLY A 61 -0.44 -5.88 9.78
N ILE A 62 0.24 -5.39 10.83
CA ILE A 62 -0.22 -4.24 11.62
C ILE A 62 0.72 -3.06 11.43
N TRP A 63 0.17 -1.95 10.94
CA TRP A 63 0.89 -0.72 10.63
C TRP A 63 0.34 0.43 11.45
N GLY A 64 1.21 1.23 12.07
CA GLY A 64 0.81 2.37 12.90
C GLY A 64 1.49 3.65 12.45
N CYS A 65 0.72 4.74 12.40
CA CYS A 65 1.28 6.07 12.25
C CYS A 65 1.74 6.61 13.60
N LYS A 66 2.96 7.14 13.65
CA LYS A 66 3.48 7.78 14.87
C LYS A 66 2.76 9.09 15.20
N ASP A 67 2.41 9.87 14.17
CA ASP A 67 1.88 11.23 14.37
C ASP A 67 0.40 11.23 14.72
N CYS A 68 -0.43 10.48 13.99
CA CYS A 68 -1.89 10.46 14.22
C CYS A 68 -2.35 9.31 15.13
N GLY A 69 -1.45 8.43 15.56
CA GLY A 69 -1.75 7.27 16.42
C GLY A 69 -2.63 6.19 15.77
N LYS A 70 -3.16 6.42 14.58
CA LYS A 70 -4.04 5.47 13.88
C LYS A 70 -3.25 4.22 13.47
N VAL A 71 -3.92 3.08 13.63
CA VAL A 71 -3.41 1.75 13.26
C VAL A 71 -4.26 1.23 12.11
N LYS A 72 -3.61 0.66 11.09
CA LYS A 72 -4.22 0.12 9.88
C LYS A 72 -3.71 -1.29 9.63
N ALA A 73 -4.61 -2.17 9.19
CA ALA A 73 -4.24 -3.48 8.68
C ALA A 73 -3.63 -3.35 7.27
N GLY A 74 -2.53 -4.04 7.03
CA GLY A 74 -1.79 -4.01 5.78
C GLY A 74 -1.15 -5.35 5.45
N GLY A 75 -0.23 -5.35 4.49
CA GLY A 75 0.56 -6.53 4.16
C GLY A 75 1.59 -6.89 5.24
N ALA A 76 2.19 -8.08 5.12
CA ALA A 76 3.23 -8.53 6.04
C ALA A 76 4.49 -7.65 5.99
N TYR A 77 4.93 -7.25 4.79
CA TYR A 77 6.16 -6.50 4.53
C TYR A 77 5.95 -5.16 3.81
N THR A 78 4.72 -4.86 3.39
CA THR A 78 4.34 -3.60 2.75
C THR A 78 2.99 -3.12 3.30
N LEU A 79 2.76 -1.80 3.36
CA LEU A 79 1.49 -1.25 3.87
C LEU A 79 0.29 -1.70 3.02
N ASN A 80 0.41 -1.58 1.69
CA ASN A 80 -0.60 -2.03 0.74
C ASN A 80 -0.04 -3.18 -0.10
N THR A 81 -0.81 -4.25 -0.28
CA THR A 81 -0.50 -5.34 -1.22
C THR A 81 -1.16 -5.07 -2.56
N ALA A 82 -0.56 -5.55 -3.66
CA ALA A 82 -1.11 -5.36 -5.00
C ALA A 82 -2.54 -5.92 -5.12
N SER A 83 -2.77 -7.12 -4.58
CA SER A 83 -4.09 -7.76 -4.57
C SER A 83 -5.12 -6.99 -3.75
N ALA A 84 -4.74 -6.39 -2.61
CA ALA A 84 -5.68 -5.57 -1.84
C ALA A 84 -6.04 -4.28 -2.59
N VAL A 85 -5.11 -3.70 -3.35
CA VAL A 85 -5.37 -2.51 -4.17
C VAL A 85 -6.36 -2.84 -5.29
N THR A 86 -6.21 -3.97 -5.98
CA THR A 86 -7.14 -4.38 -7.04
C THR A 86 -8.52 -4.72 -6.49
N VAL A 87 -8.61 -5.43 -5.36
CA VAL A 87 -9.90 -5.73 -4.72
C VAL A 87 -10.64 -4.45 -4.34
N ARG A 88 -9.94 -3.43 -3.81
CA ARG A 88 -10.57 -2.14 -3.48
C ARG A 88 -11.16 -1.44 -4.70
N SER A 89 -10.46 -1.43 -5.85
CA SER A 89 -10.98 -0.82 -7.07
C SER A 89 -12.15 -1.62 -7.67
N THR A 90 -12.09 -2.95 -7.63
CA THR A 90 -13.19 -3.81 -8.09
C THR A 90 -14.44 -3.65 -7.23
N ILE A 91 -14.32 -3.64 -5.90
CA ILE A 91 -15.47 -3.44 -4.99
C ILE A 91 -16.13 -2.09 -5.26
N ARG A 92 -15.34 -1.02 -5.45
CA ARG A 92 -15.88 0.31 -5.77
C ARG A 92 -16.73 0.26 -7.04
N ARG A 93 -16.20 -0.32 -8.12
CA ARG A 93 -16.90 -0.47 -9.41
C ARG A 93 -18.21 -1.26 -9.28
N LEU A 94 -18.19 -2.37 -8.53
CA LEU A 94 -19.39 -3.21 -8.34
C LEU A 94 -20.48 -2.51 -7.51
N ARG A 95 -20.10 -1.68 -6.54
CA ARG A 95 -21.05 -0.88 -5.76
C ARG A 95 -21.76 0.15 -6.62
N GLU A 96 -21.00 0.90 -7.42
CA GLU A 96 -21.55 1.89 -8.36
C GLU A 96 -22.51 1.23 -9.36
N GLN A 97 -22.15 0.07 -9.92
CA GLN A 97 -23.05 -0.69 -10.79
C GLN A 97 -24.35 -1.09 -10.09
N THR A 98 -24.26 -1.61 -8.87
CA THR A 98 -25.43 -2.05 -8.11
C THR A 98 -26.37 -0.88 -7.78
N GLU A 99 -25.82 0.27 -7.43
CA GLU A 99 -26.58 1.50 -7.15
C GLU A 99 -27.28 2.01 -8.42
N ASN A 100 -26.60 1.98 -9.56
CA ASN A 100 -27.19 2.34 -10.86
C ASN A 100 -28.33 1.41 -11.24
N TYR A 101 -28.16 0.08 -11.12
CA TYR A 101 -29.24 -0.87 -11.41
C TYR A 101 -30.43 -0.70 -10.45
N ARG A 102 -30.18 -0.41 -9.17
CA ARG A 102 -31.25 -0.09 -8.21
C ARG A 102 -31.98 1.20 -8.54
N ALA A 103 -31.26 2.24 -8.99
CA ALA A 103 -31.87 3.49 -9.42
C ALA A 103 -32.76 3.29 -10.67
N ILE A 104 -32.27 2.51 -11.65
CA ILE A 104 -33.03 2.14 -12.85
C ILE A 104 -34.28 1.33 -12.45
N ALA A 105 -34.13 0.30 -11.62
CA ALA A 105 -35.26 -0.52 -11.20
C ALA A 105 -36.32 0.29 -10.43
N LYS A 106 -35.92 1.23 -9.58
CA LYS A 106 -36.85 2.16 -8.91
C LYS A 106 -37.56 3.08 -9.90
N PHE A 107 -36.82 3.61 -10.88
CA PHE A 107 -37.41 4.44 -11.93
C PHE A 107 -38.41 3.64 -12.78
N SER A 108 -38.08 2.40 -13.16
CA SER A 108 -38.98 1.50 -13.87
C SER A 108 -40.23 1.15 -13.07
N PHE A 109 -40.15 1.00 -11.75
CA PHE A 109 -41.33 0.79 -10.90
C PHE A 109 -42.22 2.05 -10.86
N LEU A 110 -41.61 3.22 -10.66
CA LEU A 110 -42.34 4.50 -10.62
C LEU A 110 -42.97 4.91 -11.96
N VAL A 111 -42.35 4.56 -13.09
CA VAL A 111 -42.92 4.80 -14.43
C VAL A 111 -43.87 3.68 -14.85
N GLY A 112 -43.67 2.45 -14.37
CA GLY A 112 -44.54 1.30 -14.60
C GLY A 112 -45.92 1.43 -13.94
N ASP A 113 -46.02 2.12 -12.80
CA ASP A 113 -47.30 2.46 -12.16
C ASP A 113 -48.14 3.49 -12.97
N ILE A 114 -47.54 4.19 -13.95
CA ILE A 114 -48.25 5.12 -14.85
C ILE A 114 -48.85 4.39 -16.07
N ALA A 115 -48.39 3.18 -16.40
CA ALA A 115 -48.82 2.44 -17.59
C ALA A 115 -49.89 1.35 -17.33
N PHE A 116 -50.54 1.35 -16.17
CA PHE A 116 -51.64 0.42 -15.83
C PHE A 116 -52.98 1.14 -15.51
N TYR A 117 -53.07 2.45 -15.78
CA TYR A 117 -54.32 3.21 -15.75
C TYR A 117 -54.57 3.84 -17.13
N ASP A 118 -54.84 3.00 -18.13
CA ASP A 118 -55.78 3.24 -19.24
C ASP A 118 -56.07 1.89 -19.94
#